data_AF-A0A6H1WYF8-F1
#
_entry.id   AF-A0A6H1WYF8-F1
#
_cell.length_a   1.000
_cell.length_b   1.000
_cell.length_c   1.000
_cell.angle_alpha   90.00
_cell.angle_beta   90.00
_cell.angle_gamma   90.00
#
_symmetry.space_group_name_H-M   'P 1'
#
loop_
_entity.id
_entity.type
_entity.pdbx_description
1 polymer ?
#
loop_
_entity_poly.entity_id
_entity_poly.type
_entity_poly.pdbx_seq_one_letter_code
_entity_poly.pdbx_strand_id
1 'polypeptide(L)'
;MLKKAVFAGGCFWCMVKPFDKYNGVISVTSGYTGGDVENPTYEQVCSGKTGHREAVCIVYNDKLISYDKLLEIFWGAIDPTDDGGQFNDRGEHYKTAIYYFDEEQKKLAEESKQKLDESKLYSKPIVTKILPLKVFYQAEEYHQNYYKKNPEHYNRYYRGSGRFNFVKKNWAKQNLTPIQYEVTQNNMTEPPFQNEYYNHFEEGIYVDIVSGEALFSSKDKFESGCGWPSFSKGINKESLVGVRDLSHGMDRIEVRSKEGDSHLGHVFDDGPSELGGIRFCINSASLKFIPKDKMKEMGYEDYLYIFE
;
A
#
# COMPACT_ATOMS: atom_id res chain seq x y z
N MET A 1 16.52 -23.44 1.13
CA MET A 1 16.27 -24.07 2.44
C MET A 1 15.25 -23.23 3.17
N LEU A 2 14.49 -23.82 4.08
CA LEU A 2 13.56 -23.04 4.89
C LEU A 2 14.35 -22.27 5.96
N LYS A 3 14.26 -20.95 5.93
CA LYS A 3 14.83 -20.02 6.91
C LYS A 3 13.70 -19.28 7.63
N LYS A 4 14.04 -18.62 8.74
CA LYS A 4 13.10 -17.80 9.54
C LYS A 4 13.54 -16.36 9.63
N ALA A 5 12.60 -15.44 9.69
CA ALA A 5 12.80 -14.02 9.96
C ALA A 5 11.76 -13.55 10.99
N VAL A 6 12.16 -12.72 11.95
CA VAL A 6 11.25 -12.19 12.97
C VAL A 6 11.31 -10.67 13.00
N PHE A 7 10.15 -10.03 12.82
CA PHE A 7 10.03 -8.59 12.76
C PHE A 7 8.91 -8.09 13.68
N ALA A 8 9.21 -7.08 14.50
CA ALA A 8 8.22 -6.28 15.21
C ALA A 8 8.01 -4.96 14.48
N GLY A 9 6.75 -4.64 14.18
CA GLY A 9 6.40 -3.51 13.32
C GLY A 9 5.09 -2.86 13.70
N GLY A 10 4.76 -2.79 14.99
CA GLY A 10 3.44 -2.37 15.47
C GLY A 10 2.45 -3.52 15.53
N CYS A 11 1.15 -3.20 15.48
CA CYS A 11 0.08 -4.21 15.48
C CYS A 11 0.38 -5.33 14.47
N PHE A 12 0.54 -6.57 14.95
CA PHE A 12 0.95 -7.67 14.08
C PHE A 12 -0.12 -8.02 13.03
N TRP A 13 -1.38 -7.64 13.24
CA TRP A 13 -2.45 -7.86 12.24
C TRP A 13 -2.11 -7.16 10.94
N CYS A 14 -1.53 -5.97 11.02
CA CYS A 14 -1.08 -5.20 9.87
C CYS A 14 0.25 -5.70 9.30
N MET A 15 1.05 -6.43 10.08
CA MET A 15 2.34 -6.96 9.65
C MET A 15 2.26 -8.30 8.94
N VAL A 16 1.16 -9.05 9.03
CA VAL A 16 1.01 -10.32 8.29
C VAL A 16 0.80 -10.09 6.79
N LYS A 17 -0.20 -9.28 6.42
CA LYS A 17 -0.62 -9.06 5.02
C LYS A 17 0.53 -8.61 4.08
N PRO A 18 1.49 -7.75 4.48
CA PRO A 18 2.61 -7.36 3.65
C PRO A 18 3.45 -8.52 3.13
N PHE A 19 3.63 -9.61 3.90
CA PHE A 19 4.50 -10.73 3.52
C PHE A 19 3.75 -11.89 2.83
N ASP A 20 2.48 -12.11 3.14
CA ASP A 20 1.72 -13.30 2.72
C ASP A 20 1.55 -13.45 1.19
N LYS A 21 1.72 -12.36 0.42
CA LYS A 21 1.53 -12.36 -1.04
C LYS A 21 2.74 -12.82 -1.85
N TYR A 22 3.92 -12.96 -1.23
CA TYR A 22 5.16 -13.18 -1.97
C TYR A 22 5.48 -14.66 -2.17
N ASN A 23 5.76 -15.05 -3.42
CA ASN A 23 6.27 -16.37 -3.73
C ASN A 23 7.58 -16.62 -2.95
N GLY A 24 7.65 -17.76 -2.26
CA GLY A 24 8.75 -18.09 -1.35
C GLY A 24 8.47 -17.86 0.13
N VAL A 25 7.45 -17.08 0.50
CA VAL A 25 6.94 -17.04 1.87
C VAL A 25 6.04 -18.24 2.11
N ILE A 26 6.37 -19.06 3.11
CA ILE A 26 5.66 -20.32 3.41
C ILE A 26 4.60 -20.09 4.49
N SER A 27 4.92 -19.33 5.52
CA SER A 27 3.97 -18.97 6.58
C SER A 27 4.38 -17.68 7.28
N VAL A 28 3.38 -16.97 7.79
CA VAL A 28 3.56 -15.78 8.62
C VAL A 28 2.71 -15.94 9.88
N THR A 29 3.38 -16.04 11.04
CA THR A 29 2.74 -16.31 12.33
C THR A 29 2.84 -15.09 13.24
N SER A 30 1.72 -14.62 13.77
CA SER A 30 1.68 -13.55 14.78
C SER A 30 2.15 -14.07 16.14
N GLY A 31 2.86 -13.25 16.90
CA GLY A 31 3.37 -13.64 18.21
C GLY A 31 4.05 -12.51 18.97
N TYR A 32 4.76 -12.91 20.04
CA TYR A 32 5.38 -12.04 21.01
C TYR A 32 6.84 -12.43 21.21
N THR A 33 7.75 -11.45 21.22
CA THR A 33 9.18 -11.70 21.50
C THR A 33 9.89 -10.45 22.04
N GLY A 34 11.11 -10.63 22.56
CA GLY A 34 11.98 -9.57 23.09
C GLY A 34 11.86 -9.35 24.61
N GLY A 35 10.75 -9.76 25.22
CA GLY A 35 10.49 -9.66 26.66
C GLY A 35 11.05 -10.81 27.48
N ASP A 36 10.76 -10.78 28.78
CA ASP A 36 11.28 -11.71 29.78
C ASP A 36 10.20 -12.58 30.44
N VAL A 37 8.92 -12.28 30.20
CA VAL A 37 7.80 -13.08 30.72
C VAL A 37 7.62 -14.33 29.87
N GLU A 38 7.64 -15.50 30.49
CA GLU A 38 7.41 -16.77 29.79
C GLU A 38 5.92 -16.94 29.43
N ASN A 39 5.66 -17.45 28.22
CA ASN A 39 4.32 -17.74 27.69
C ASN A 39 3.31 -16.60 27.93
N PRO A 40 3.62 -15.37 27.49
CA PRO A 40 2.78 -14.21 27.76
C PRO A 40 1.44 -14.32 27.02
N THR A 41 0.35 -13.88 27.65
CA THR A 41 -0.94 -13.66 26.98
C THR A 41 -0.99 -12.30 26.30
N TYR A 42 -1.90 -12.13 25.34
CA TYR A 42 -2.16 -10.83 24.70
C TYR A 42 -2.38 -9.72 25.74
N GLU A 43 -3.22 -9.97 26.76
CA GLU A 43 -3.51 -9.01 27.83
C GLU A 43 -2.24 -8.57 28.59
N GLN A 44 -1.36 -9.52 28.89
CA GLN A 44 -0.09 -9.22 29.55
C GLN A 44 0.80 -8.37 28.65
N VAL A 45 0.88 -8.66 27.35
CA VAL A 45 1.68 -7.87 26.40
C VAL A 45 1.12 -6.45 26.23
N CYS A 46 -0.20 -6.31 26.08
CA CYS A 46 -0.86 -5.01 25.98
C CYS A 46 -0.67 -4.14 27.23
N SER A 47 -0.44 -4.75 28.40
CA SER A 47 -0.10 -3.99 29.62
C SER A 47 1.23 -3.21 29.49
N GLY A 48 2.09 -3.59 28.54
CA GLY A 48 3.41 -2.99 28.32
C GLY A 48 4.48 -3.38 29.33
N LYS A 49 4.19 -4.27 30.28
CA LYS A 49 5.09 -4.62 31.39
C LYS A 49 5.96 -5.85 31.13
N THR A 50 5.67 -6.62 30.10
CA THR A 50 6.37 -7.89 29.83
C THR A 50 7.71 -7.72 29.11
N GLY A 51 7.94 -6.54 28.52
CA GLY A 51 9.05 -6.26 27.60
C GLY A 51 8.87 -6.88 26.21
N HIS A 52 7.81 -7.66 25.98
CA HIS A 52 7.54 -8.25 24.68
C HIS A 52 7.00 -7.21 23.70
N ARG A 53 7.30 -7.43 22.44
CA ARG A 53 6.73 -6.73 21.31
C ARG A 53 5.88 -7.67 20.48
N GLU A 54 4.81 -7.12 19.92
CA GLU A 54 4.09 -7.77 18.84
C GLU A 54 5.02 -7.94 17.64
N ALA A 55 5.13 -9.18 17.17
CA ALA A 55 6.02 -9.55 16.09
C ALA A 55 5.38 -10.60 15.18
N VAL A 56 5.92 -10.70 13.97
CA VAL A 56 5.61 -11.79 13.04
C VAL A 56 6.84 -12.66 12.83
N CYS A 57 6.64 -13.98 12.86
CA CYS A 57 7.64 -14.96 12.46
C CYS A 57 7.31 -15.45 11.05
N ILE A 58 8.22 -15.20 10.12
CA ILE A 58 8.09 -15.56 8.72
C ILE A 58 8.96 -16.78 8.45
N VAL A 59 8.36 -17.86 7.98
CA VAL A 59 9.08 -19.01 7.41
C VAL A 59 9.14 -18.80 5.91
N TYR A 60 10.35 -18.83 5.32
CA TYR A 60 10.54 -18.56 3.90
C TYR A 60 11.55 -19.51 3.27
N ASN A 61 11.42 -19.74 1.97
CA ASN A 61 12.38 -20.47 1.16
C ASN A 61 13.39 -19.49 0.56
N ASP A 62 14.63 -19.53 1.07
CA ASP A 62 15.72 -18.62 0.67
C ASP A 62 16.14 -18.72 -0.81
N LYS A 63 15.68 -19.76 -1.53
CA LYS A 63 15.88 -19.90 -2.97
C LYS A 63 14.89 -19.11 -3.82
N LEU A 64 13.75 -18.73 -3.23
CA LEU A 64 12.66 -18.02 -3.91
C LEU A 64 12.56 -16.56 -3.48
N ILE A 65 12.83 -16.27 -2.20
CA ILE A 65 12.85 -14.92 -1.64
C ILE A 65 14.04 -14.76 -0.69
N SER A 66 14.80 -13.68 -0.84
CA SER A 66 15.95 -13.38 0.01
C SER A 66 15.55 -12.69 1.31
N TYR A 67 16.42 -12.75 2.31
CA TYR A 67 16.24 -11.99 3.55
C TYR A 67 16.24 -10.48 3.29
N ASP A 68 17.08 -9.99 2.37
CA ASP A 68 17.07 -8.58 1.94
C ASP A 68 15.71 -8.14 1.40
N LYS A 69 15.03 -9.01 0.63
CA LYS A 69 13.69 -8.69 0.14
C LYS A 69 12.67 -8.60 1.28
N LEU A 70 12.79 -9.48 2.28
CA LEU A 70 11.96 -9.40 3.48
C LEU A 70 12.22 -8.11 4.28
N LEU A 71 13.48 -7.67 4.38
CA LEU A 71 13.83 -6.39 5.00
C LEU A 71 13.23 -5.22 4.23
N GLU A 72 13.31 -5.22 2.88
CA GLU A 72 12.70 -4.19 2.03
C GLU A 72 11.18 -4.11 2.26
N ILE A 73 10.49 -5.26 2.30
CA ILE A 73 9.05 -5.33 2.58
C ILE A 73 8.75 -4.80 3.99
N PHE A 74 9.56 -5.17 4.98
CA PHE A 74 9.43 -4.69 6.35
C PHE A 74 9.53 -3.17 6.41
N TRP A 75 10.59 -2.58 5.85
CA TRP A 75 10.81 -1.13 5.85
C TRP A 75 9.67 -0.37 5.14
N GLY A 76 9.12 -0.92 4.07
CA GLY A 76 7.98 -0.34 3.36
C GLY A 76 6.66 -0.39 4.13
N ALA A 77 6.55 -1.22 5.17
CA ALA A 77 5.31 -1.46 5.93
C ALA A 77 5.22 -0.71 7.26
N ILE A 78 6.30 -0.05 7.71
CA ILE A 78 6.43 0.60 9.02
C ILE A 78 6.85 2.06 8.90
N ASP A 79 6.67 2.85 9.95
CA ASP A 79 7.40 4.11 10.16
C ASP A 79 8.68 3.80 10.95
N PRO A 80 9.85 3.79 10.30
CA PRO A 80 11.11 3.44 10.94
C PRO A 80 11.66 4.57 11.83
N THR A 81 10.96 5.71 11.91
CA THR A 81 11.34 6.89 12.70
C THR A 81 10.48 7.09 13.96
N ASP A 82 9.45 6.27 14.15
CA ASP A 82 8.53 6.33 15.28
C ASP A 82 9.05 5.52 16.48
N ASP A 83 9.56 6.21 17.50
CA ASP A 83 10.02 5.61 18.77
C ASP A 83 8.89 5.52 19.82
N GLY A 84 7.67 5.94 19.50
CA GLY A 84 6.51 5.88 20.41
C GLY A 84 5.65 4.63 20.26
N GLY A 85 5.92 3.80 19.24
CA GLY A 85 5.07 2.71 18.79
C GLY A 85 5.02 2.68 17.26
N GLN A 86 3.86 2.37 16.67
CA GLN A 86 3.61 2.54 15.23
C GLN A 86 2.27 3.23 14.92
N PHE A 87 2.34 4.39 14.27
CA PHE A 87 1.20 5.24 13.91
C PHE A 87 0.26 5.65 15.07
N ASN A 88 -0.94 5.10 15.16
CA ASN A 88 -1.86 5.34 16.29
C ASN A 88 -1.66 4.33 17.43
N ASP A 89 -1.00 3.20 17.16
CA ASP A 89 -0.71 2.17 18.16
C ASP A 89 0.53 2.61 18.96
N ARG A 90 0.35 2.93 20.26
CA ARG A 90 1.39 3.49 21.12
C ARG A 90 1.82 2.50 22.20
N GLY A 91 3.10 2.52 22.57
CA GLY A 91 3.65 1.71 23.66
C GLY A 91 4.81 0.82 23.23
N GLU A 92 5.56 0.32 24.22
CA GLU A 92 6.77 -0.49 23.97
C GLU A 92 6.47 -1.74 23.12
N HIS A 93 5.31 -2.36 23.33
CA HIS A 93 4.89 -3.55 22.60
C HIS A 93 4.62 -3.32 21.11
N TYR A 94 4.45 -2.06 20.69
CA TYR A 94 4.26 -1.68 19.28
C TYR A 94 5.52 -1.07 18.64
N LYS A 95 6.64 -0.96 19.37
CA LYS A 95 7.87 -0.41 18.79
C LYS A 95 8.47 -1.35 17.73
N THR A 96 9.20 -0.75 16.79
CA THR A 96 9.82 -1.49 15.68
C THR A 96 11.12 -2.17 16.09
N ALA A 97 11.29 -3.44 15.69
CA ALA A 97 12.56 -4.16 15.80
C ALA A 97 12.70 -5.23 14.71
N ILE A 98 13.95 -5.48 14.32
CA ILE A 98 14.37 -6.65 13.57
C ILE A 98 15.07 -7.59 14.55
N TYR A 99 14.56 -8.81 14.69
CA TYR A 99 15.15 -9.83 15.54
C TYR A 99 15.96 -10.82 14.70
N TYR A 100 17.28 -10.83 14.91
CA TYR A 100 18.18 -11.71 14.16
C TYR A 100 18.38 -13.06 14.86
N PHE A 101 18.49 -14.12 14.06
CA PHE A 101 18.81 -15.47 14.54
C PHE A 101 20.33 -15.73 14.56
N ASP A 102 21.08 -15.08 13.67
CA ASP A 102 22.51 -15.28 13.46
C ASP A 102 23.20 -13.97 13.02
N GLU A 103 24.53 -13.98 12.95
CA GLU A 103 25.34 -12.82 12.55
C GLU A 103 25.14 -12.44 11.07
N GLU A 104 24.74 -13.37 10.20
CA GLU A 104 24.43 -13.07 8.79
C GLU A 104 23.20 -12.15 8.72
N GLN A 105 22.11 -12.51 9.40
CA GLN A 105 20.92 -11.68 9.46
C GLN A 105 21.15 -10.34 10.12
N LYS A 106 21.94 -10.31 11.22
CA LYS A 106 22.30 -9.06 11.88
C LYS A 106 23.01 -8.12 10.92
N LYS A 107 24.04 -8.61 10.21
CA LYS A 107 24.79 -7.84 9.23
C LYS A 107 23.87 -7.30 8.12
N LEU A 108 23.03 -8.15 7.53
CA LEU A 108 22.10 -7.73 6.47
C LEU A 108 21.07 -6.69 6.97
N ALA A 109 20.58 -6.86 8.20
CA ALA A 109 19.67 -5.91 8.83
C ALA A 109 20.36 -4.54 9.04
N GLU A 110 21.60 -4.53 9.53
CA GLU A 110 22.39 -3.31 9.74
C GLU A 110 22.69 -2.60 8.41
N GLU A 111 23.11 -3.35 7.39
CA GLU A 111 23.34 -2.82 6.04
C GLU A 111 22.04 -2.26 5.43
N SER A 112 20.90 -2.94 5.60
CA SER A 112 19.61 -2.45 5.10
C SER A 112 19.16 -1.16 5.80
N LYS A 113 19.39 -1.06 7.11
CA LYS A 113 19.10 0.13 7.91
C LYS A 113 19.98 1.31 7.47
N GLN A 114 21.26 1.06 7.22
CA GLN A 114 22.18 2.07 6.72
C GLN A 114 21.76 2.58 5.33
N LYS A 115 21.45 1.69 4.39
CA LYS A 115 20.93 2.05 3.06
C LYS A 115 19.68 2.92 3.16
N LEU A 116 18.78 2.60 4.11
CA LEU A 116 17.57 3.38 4.32
C LEU A 116 17.88 4.81 4.82
N ASP A 117 18.83 4.96 5.75
CA ASP A 117 19.26 6.27 6.27
C ASP A 117 19.98 7.11 5.20
N GLU A 118 20.78 6.47 4.35
CA GLU A 118 21.48 7.09 3.23
C GLU A 118 20.53 7.55 2.13
N SER A 119 19.38 6.90 1.95
CA SER A 119 18.39 7.27 0.93
C SER A 119 17.74 8.65 1.18
N LYS A 120 17.84 9.19 2.40
CA LYS A 120 17.19 10.45 2.83
C LYS A 120 15.68 10.50 2.57
N LEU A 121 15.05 9.33 2.46
CA LEU A 121 13.59 9.19 2.40
C LEU A 121 12.92 9.76 3.66
N TYR A 122 13.59 9.62 4.81
CA TYR A 122 13.13 10.11 6.10
C TYR A 122 14.00 11.28 6.58
N SER A 123 13.34 12.33 7.07
CA SER A 123 14.02 13.49 7.67
C SER A 123 14.43 13.25 9.13
N LYS A 124 13.82 12.25 9.79
CA LYS A 124 14.13 11.84 11.15
C LYS A 124 15.04 10.61 11.15
N PRO A 125 15.86 10.40 12.19
CA PRO A 125 16.71 9.23 12.31
C PRO A 125 15.92 7.92 12.34
N ILE A 126 16.51 6.85 11.80
CA ILE A 126 15.94 5.50 11.87
C ILE A 126 16.12 4.89 13.27
N VAL A 127 15.02 4.79 14.03
CA VAL A 127 15.00 4.35 15.44
C VAL A 127 14.77 2.84 15.60
N THR A 128 14.36 2.14 14.53
CA THR A 128 14.14 0.69 14.56
C THR A 128 15.37 -0.05 15.08
N LYS A 129 15.17 -0.89 16.10
CA LYS A 129 16.24 -1.63 16.77
C LYS A 129 16.57 -2.92 16.01
N ILE A 130 17.82 -3.35 16.06
CA ILE A 130 18.27 -4.66 15.59
C ILE A 130 18.73 -5.41 16.82
N LEU A 131 18.02 -6.48 17.19
CA LEU A 131 18.16 -7.15 18.48
C LEU A 131 18.34 -8.66 18.29
N PRO A 132 19.10 -9.34 19.16
CA PRO A 132 19.12 -10.80 19.14
C PRO A 132 17.73 -11.34 19.44
N LEU A 133 17.31 -12.38 18.73
CA LEU A 133 16.02 -13.01 18.97
C LEU A 133 16.01 -13.69 20.36
N LYS A 134 15.02 -13.34 21.18
CA LYS A 134 14.62 -14.12 22.35
C LYS A 134 13.55 -15.14 21.96
N VAL A 135 13.09 -15.98 22.88
CA VAL A 135 11.99 -16.92 22.62
C VAL A 135 10.81 -16.20 21.94
N PHE A 136 10.34 -16.76 20.83
CA PHE A 136 9.14 -16.30 20.13
C PHE A 136 7.96 -17.13 20.60
N TYR A 137 6.99 -16.48 21.22
CA TYR A 137 5.74 -17.09 21.66
C TYR A 137 4.66 -16.83 20.62
N GLN A 138 4.06 -17.89 20.08
CA GLN A 138 2.93 -17.75 19.15
C GLN A 138 1.74 -17.10 19.87
N ALA A 139 1.12 -16.10 19.23
CA ALA A 139 -0.10 -15.48 19.72
C ALA A 139 -1.31 -16.41 19.55
N GLU A 140 -2.36 -16.12 20.28
CA GLU A 140 -3.61 -16.85 20.30
C GLU A 140 -4.23 -17.00 18.90
N GLU A 141 -4.94 -18.09 18.64
CA GLU A 141 -5.45 -18.47 17.30
C GLU A 141 -6.34 -17.40 16.65
N TYR A 142 -7.06 -16.61 17.44
CA TYR A 142 -7.91 -15.55 16.92
C TYR A 142 -7.10 -14.37 16.32
N HIS A 143 -5.82 -14.22 16.69
CA HIS A 143 -4.92 -13.24 16.08
C HIS A 143 -4.29 -13.71 14.76
N GLN A 144 -4.26 -15.02 14.51
CA GLN A 144 -3.64 -15.59 13.32
C GLN A 144 -4.48 -15.34 12.07
N ASN A 145 -3.85 -14.88 10.99
CA ASN A 145 -4.51 -14.57 9.71
C ASN A 145 -5.70 -13.59 9.85
N TYR A 146 -5.60 -12.63 10.78
CA TYR A 146 -6.71 -11.74 11.13
C TYR A 146 -7.32 -10.99 9.94
N TYR A 147 -6.48 -10.50 9.01
CA TYR A 147 -6.97 -9.79 7.82
C TYR A 147 -7.77 -10.67 6.84
N LYS A 148 -7.56 -12.01 6.87
CA LYS A 148 -8.35 -12.97 6.10
C LYS A 148 -9.64 -13.33 6.83
N LYS A 149 -9.56 -13.52 8.15
CA LYS A 149 -10.71 -13.92 8.99
C LYS A 149 -11.71 -12.78 9.21
N ASN A 150 -11.24 -11.53 9.32
CA ASN A 150 -12.03 -10.35 9.64
C ASN A 150 -11.72 -9.17 8.69
N PRO A 151 -11.94 -9.31 7.37
CA PRO A 151 -11.46 -8.36 6.37
C PRO A 151 -12.03 -6.95 6.53
N GLU A 152 -13.33 -6.81 6.84
CA GLU A 152 -13.96 -5.49 7.01
C GLU A 152 -13.39 -4.72 8.22
N HIS A 153 -13.27 -5.40 9.36
CA HIS A 153 -12.71 -4.80 10.56
C HIS A 153 -11.23 -4.46 10.35
N TYR A 154 -10.46 -5.37 9.77
CA TYR A 154 -9.07 -5.14 9.42
C TYR A 154 -8.90 -3.92 8.50
N ASN A 155 -9.68 -3.82 7.42
CA ASN A 155 -9.54 -2.72 6.46
C ASN A 155 -9.88 -1.37 7.11
N ARG A 156 -10.94 -1.32 7.94
CA ARG A 156 -11.30 -0.13 8.71
C ARG A 156 -10.19 0.28 9.67
N TYR A 157 -9.65 -0.68 10.41
CA TYR A 157 -8.55 -0.46 11.34
C TYR A 157 -7.27 -0.01 10.62
N TYR A 158 -6.87 -0.68 9.54
CA TYR A 158 -5.68 -0.34 8.76
C TYR A 158 -5.77 1.08 8.20
N ARG A 159 -6.91 1.48 7.63
CA ARG A 159 -7.16 2.84 7.15
C ARG A 159 -7.15 3.88 8.29
N GLY A 160 -7.77 3.54 9.44
CA GLY A 160 -7.84 4.42 10.61
C GLY A 160 -6.57 4.48 11.47
N SER A 161 -5.64 3.53 11.30
CA SER A 161 -4.43 3.41 12.14
C SER A 161 -3.39 4.50 11.86
N GLY A 162 -3.48 5.20 10.72
CA GLY A 162 -2.42 6.07 10.20
C GLY A 162 -1.38 5.34 9.34
N ARG A 163 -1.28 4.00 9.44
CA ARG A 163 -0.36 3.18 8.64
C ARG A 163 -0.64 3.29 7.15
N PHE A 164 -1.90 3.14 6.75
CA PHE A 164 -2.29 3.17 5.34
C PHE A 164 -1.79 4.44 4.64
N ASN A 165 -2.10 5.60 5.20
CA ASN A 165 -1.71 6.89 4.62
C ASN A 165 -0.19 7.06 4.57
N PHE A 166 0.53 6.62 5.61
CA PHE A 166 1.97 6.72 5.65
C PHE A 166 2.65 5.82 4.61
N VAL A 167 2.26 4.55 4.54
CA VAL A 167 2.80 3.57 3.57
C VAL A 167 2.50 4.04 2.15
N LYS A 168 1.25 4.45 1.88
CA LYS A 168 0.85 5.01 0.58
C LYS A 168 1.72 6.21 0.20
N LYS A 169 1.86 7.19 1.11
CA LYS A 169 2.64 8.42 0.85
C LYS A 169 4.11 8.13 0.58
N ASN A 170 4.74 7.24 1.35
CA ASN A 170 6.15 6.91 1.14
C ASN A 170 6.38 6.06 -0.10
N TRP A 171 5.47 5.15 -0.42
CA TRP A 171 5.49 4.44 -1.69
C TRP A 171 5.39 5.43 -2.85
N ALA A 172 4.45 6.38 -2.78
CA ALA A 172 4.25 7.38 -3.81
C ALA A 172 5.50 8.24 -4.03
N LYS A 173 6.16 8.70 -2.96
CA LYS A 173 7.41 9.47 -3.06
C LYS A 173 8.55 8.74 -3.78
N GLN A 174 8.59 7.42 -3.67
CA GLN A 174 9.66 6.59 -4.23
C GLN A 174 9.39 6.15 -5.67
N ASN A 175 8.11 5.99 -6.03
CA ASN A 175 7.72 5.32 -7.27
C ASN A 175 7.04 6.24 -8.28
N LEU A 176 6.60 7.43 -7.87
CA LEU A 176 5.94 8.38 -8.75
C LEU A 176 6.88 9.49 -9.21
N THR A 177 6.66 9.98 -10.43
CA THR A 177 7.27 11.24 -10.88
C THR A 177 6.69 12.42 -10.08
N PRO A 178 7.35 13.59 -10.08
CA PRO A 178 6.84 14.77 -9.35
C PRO A 178 5.39 15.12 -9.70
N ILE A 179 5.03 15.11 -10.99
CA ILE A 179 3.65 15.43 -11.40
C ILE A 179 2.64 14.37 -10.98
N GLN A 180 2.99 13.08 -11.06
CA GLN A 180 2.14 11.99 -10.59
C GLN A 180 1.90 12.07 -9.08
N TYR A 181 2.93 12.42 -8.31
CA TYR A 181 2.80 12.64 -6.87
C TYR A 181 1.89 13.82 -6.55
N GLU A 182 2.12 14.98 -7.17
CA GLU A 182 1.31 16.19 -6.93
C GLU A 182 -0.16 15.99 -7.31
N VAL A 183 -0.42 15.35 -8.46
CA VAL A 183 -1.78 15.04 -8.90
C VAL A 183 -2.45 14.09 -7.92
N THR A 184 -1.87 12.91 -7.67
CA THR A 184 -2.56 11.85 -6.92
C THR A 184 -2.65 12.11 -5.41
N GLN A 185 -1.66 12.81 -4.83
CA GLN A 185 -1.55 12.99 -3.37
C GLN A 185 -1.94 14.40 -2.90
N ASN A 186 -1.73 15.43 -3.73
CA ASN A 186 -1.96 16.83 -3.37
C ASN A 186 -3.10 17.48 -4.19
N ASN A 187 -3.89 16.67 -4.91
CA ASN A 187 -5.04 17.10 -5.71
C ASN A 187 -4.68 18.15 -6.78
N MET A 188 -3.45 18.12 -7.30
CA MET A 188 -3.05 18.97 -8.42
C MET A 188 -3.78 18.53 -9.70
N THR A 189 -3.93 19.45 -10.64
CA THR A 189 -4.35 19.14 -12.02
C THR A 189 -3.17 19.37 -12.97
N GLU A 190 -2.86 18.38 -13.81
CA GLU A 190 -1.80 18.46 -14.81
C GLU A 190 -2.18 19.44 -15.95
N PRO A 191 -1.22 19.97 -16.72
CA PRO A 191 -1.53 20.90 -17.80
C PRO A 191 -2.36 20.24 -18.94
N PRO A 192 -3.34 20.95 -19.51
CA PRO A 192 -4.12 20.43 -20.63
C PRO A 192 -3.25 20.25 -21.88
N PHE A 193 -3.52 19.19 -22.66
CA PHE A 193 -2.83 18.83 -23.90
C PHE A 193 -1.32 18.53 -23.77
N GLN A 194 -0.77 18.56 -22.56
CA GLN A 194 0.64 18.24 -22.28
C GLN A 194 0.71 17.05 -21.32
N ASN A 195 -0.02 16.00 -21.65
CA ASN A 195 -0.11 14.80 -20.85
C ASN A 195 -0.19 13.55 -21.73
N GLU A 196 0.08 12.39 -21.15
CA GLU A 196 0.32 11.16 -21.91
C GLU A 196 -0.93 10.61 -22.60
N TYR A 197 -2.11 10.79 -21.98
CA TYR A 197 -3.30 10.06 -22.40
C TYR A 197 -4.42 10.91 -22.99
N TYR A 198 -4.29 12.24 -23.15
CA TYR A 198 -5.37 13.05 -23.72
C TYR A 198 -5.80 12.53 -25.11
N ASN A 199 -4.85 12.28 -26.01
CA ASN A 199 -5.08 11.79 -27.39
C ASN A 199 -4.81 10.29 -27.57
N HIS A 200 -4.70 9.52 -26.48
CA HIS A 200 -4.42 8.09 -26.52
C HIS A 200 -5.72 7.28 -26.65
N PHE A 201 -5.82 6.34 -27.60
CA PHE A 201 -7.04 5.55 -27.86
C PHE A 201 -6.76 4.05 -28.17
N GLU A 202 -5.62 3.52 -27.72
CA GLU A 202 -5.30 2.09 -27.86
C GLU A 202 -6.29 1.20 -27.07
N GLU A 203 -6.52 -0.04 -27.53
CA GLU A 203 -7.34 -1.01 -26.79
C GLU A 203 -6.65 -1.45 -25.49
N GLY A 204 -7.32 -1.27 -24.35
CA GLY A 204 -6.79 -1.63 -23.03
C GLY A 204 -7.51 -0.92 -21.90
N ILE A 205 -7.00 -1.04 -20.69
CA ILE A 205 -7.58 -0.43 -19.49
C ILE A 205 -6.65 0.60 -18.87
N TYR A 206 -7.22 1.53 -18.12
CA TYR A 206 -6.51 2.51 -17.32
C TYR A 206 -6.68 2.16 -15.85
N VAL A 207 -5.56 1.97 -15.16
CA VAL A 207 -5.50 1.62 -13.74
C VAL A 207 -4.98 2.80 -12.91
N ASP A 208 -5.36 2.87 -11.64
CA ASP A 208 -4.75 3.81 -10.69
C ASP A 208 -3.25 3.56 -10.63
N ILE A 209 -2.45 4.60 -10.88
CA ILE A 209 -1.00 4.47 -10.85
C ILE A 209 -0.47 4.11 -9.45
N VAL A 210 -1.25 4.39 -8.39
CA VAL A 210 -0.84 4.13 -7.00
C VAL A 210 -1.22 2.72 -6.55
N SER A 211 -2.48 2.33 -6.69
CA SER A 211 -2.97 1.04 -6.19
C SER A 211 -2.96 -0.08 -7.24
N GLY A 212 -2.93 0.26 -8.53
CA GLY A 212 -3.15 -0.68 -9.63
C GLY A 212 -4.61 -1.11 -9.80
N GLU A 213 -5.55 -0.52 -9.06
CA GLU A 213 -6.99 -0.74 -9.22
C GLU A 213 -7.45 -0.35 -10.65
N ALA A 214 -8.24 -1.20 -11.32
CA ALA A 214 -8.78 -0.87 -12.63
C ALA A 214 -9.87 0.22 -12.50
N LEU A 215 -9.70 1.33 -13.24
CA LEU A 215 -10.56 2.51 -13.14
C LEU A 215 -11.41 2.72 -14.38
N PHE A 216 -10.83 2.65 -15.57
CA PHE A 216 -11.52 2.95 -16.83
C PHE A 216 -11.15 1.97 -17.95
N SER A 217 -12.06 1.77 -18.90
CA SER A 217 -11.79 1.04 -20.15
C SER A 217 -11.60 2.03 -21.29
N SER A 218 -10.73 1.70 -22.26
CA SER A 218 -10.63 2.51 -23.47
C SER A 218 -11.88 2.47 -24.36
N LYS A 219 -12.78 1.49 -24.18
CA LYS A 219 -14.11 1.47 -24.82
C LYS A 219 -15.02 2.61 -24.37
N ASP A 220 -14.78 3.15 -23.18
CA ASP A 220 -15.54 4.25 -22.60
C ASP A 220 -14.82 5.60 -22.72
N LYS A 221 -13.60 5.61 -23.30
CA LYS A 221 -12.84 6.83 -23.58
C LYS A 221 -13.36 7.51 -24.85
N PHE A 222 -13.47 8.83 -24.83
CA PHE A 222 -13.87 9.61 -26.00
C PHE A 222 -13.04 10.90 -26.14
N GLU A 223 -13.05 11.48 -27.34
CA GLU A 223 -12.42 12.77 -27.62
C GLU A 223 -13.31 13.91 -27.12
N SER A 224 -12.87 14.60 -26.07
CA SER A 224 -13.62 15.72 -25.48
C SER A 224 -13.12 17.09 -25.94
N GLY A 225 -11.89 17.20 -26.45
CA GLY A 225 -11.26 18.50 -26.71
C GLY A 225 -10.95 19.34 -25.45
N CYS A 226 -11.14 18.81 -24.23
CA CYS A 226 -10.86 19.54 -22.99
C CYS A 226 -9.36 19.58 -22.64
N GLY A 227 -8.55 18.71 -23.24
CA GLY A 227 -7.11 18.60 -22.97
C GLY A 227 -6.70 17.53 -21.97
N TRP A 228 -7.65 16.76 -21.41
CA TRP A 228 -7.40 15.63 -20.53
C TRP A 228 -8.15 14.38 -21.02
N PRO A 229 -7.67 13.16 -20.72
CA PRO A 229 -8.40 11.94 -21.05
C PRO A 229 -9.79 11.98 -20.42
N SER A 230 -10.80 11.73 -21.25
CA SER A 230 -12.21 11.83 -20.89
C SER A 230 -12.91 10.49 -21.09
N PHE A 231 -13.66 10.05 -20.08
CA PHE A 231 -14.39 8.78 -20.09
C PHE A 231 -15.87 8.99 -19.79
N SER A 232 -16.75 8.15 -20.34
CA SER A 232 -18.20 8.24 -20.11
C SER A 232 -18.63 7.56 -18.80
N LYS A 233 -17.89 6.53 -18.38
CA LYS A 233 -18.13 5.78 -17.13
C LYS A 233 -16.86 5.10 -16.62
N GLY A 234 -16.84 4.80 -15.32
CA GLY A 234 -15.85 3.90 -14.73
C GLY A 234 -16.05 2.44 -15.16
N ILE A 235 -14.97 1.65 -15.12
CA ILE A 235 -14.97 0.23 -15.51
C ILE A 235 -15.88 -0.63 -14.62
N ASN A 236 -16.04 -0.22 -13.36
CA ASN A 236 -17.03 -0.76 -12.44
C ASN A 236 -17.58 0.37 -11.55
N LYS A 237 -18.74 0.17 -10.93
CA LYS A 237 -19.41 1.21 -10.13
C LYS A 237 -18.72 1.52 -8.81
N GLU A 238 -17.84 0.63 -8.36
CA GLU A 238 -17.27 0.69 -7.02
C GLU A 238 -15.87 1.33 -7.01
N SER A 239 -15.14 1.35 -8.12
CA SER A 239 -13.75 1.81 -8.14
C SER A 239 -13.58 3.32 -8.04
N LEU A 240 -14.67 4.08 -8.21
CA LEU A 240 -14.66 5.54 -8.18
C LEU A 240 -15.49 6.07 -7.01
N VAL A 241 -14.91 7.03 -6.28
CA VAL A 241 -15.55 7.75 -5.18
C VAL A 241 -15.74 9.20 -5.59
N GLY A 242 -16.97 9.68 -5.56
CA GLY A 242 -17.31 11.09 -5.77
C GLY A 242 -17.24 11.87 -4.46
N VAL A 243 -16.49 12.96 -4.45
CA VAL A 243 -16.36 13.87 -3.30
C VAL A 243 -16.75 15.28 -3.75
N ARG A 244 -17.59 15.96 -2.98
CA ARG A 244 -17.97 17.34 -3.31
C ARG A 244 -16.76 18.26 -3.13
N ASP A 245 -16.44 19.04 -4.17
CA ASP A 245 -15.31 19.95 -4.23
C ASP A 245 -15.80 21.39 -4.42
N LEU A 246 -15.51 22.25 -3.42
CA LEU A 246 -15.86 23.68 -3.42
C LEU A 246 -14.64 24.59 -3.71
N SER A 247 -13.51 24.00 -4.11
CA SER A 247 -12.29 24.75 -4.42
C SER A 247 -12.46 25.67 -5.62
N HIS A 248 -11.62 26.70 -5.71
CA HIS A 248 -11.60 27.68 -6.80
C HIS A 248 -12.95 28.40 -7.05
N GLY A 249 -13.85 28.42 -6.06
CA GLY A 249 -15.16 29.08 -6.15
C GLY A 249 -16.17 28.36 -7.04
N MET A 250 -15.95 27.08 -7.35
CA MET A 250 -16.85 26.24 -8.15
C MET A 250 -17.47 25.13 -7.28
N ASP A 251 -18.66 24.63 -7.65
CA ASP A 251 -19.25 23.43 -7.05
C ASP A 251 -19.08 22.28 -8.05
N ARG A 252 -18.13 21.39 -7.78
CA ARG A 252 -17.77 20.26 -8.65
C ARG A 252 -17.79 18.95 -7.86
N ILE A 253 -17.75 17.84 -8.58
CA ILE A 253 -17.56 16.52 -7.99
C ILE A 253 -16.14 16.05 -8.34
N GLU A 254 -15.26 16.03 -7.35
CA GLU A 254 -13.96 15.37 -7.43
C GLU A 254 -14.18 13.86 -7.55
N VAL A 255 -13.36 13.22 -8.38
CA VAL A 255 -13.33 11.76 -8.54
C VAL A 255 -12.02 11.24 -7.97
N ARG A 256 -12.12 10.26 -7.07
CA ARG A 256 -10.98 9.57 -6.45
C ARG A 256 -11.08 8.06 -6.64
N SER A 257 -9.94 7.36 -6.70
CA SER A 257 -9.93 5.88 -6.72
C SER A 257 -10.33 5.33 -5.34
N LYS A 258 -11.13 4.27 -5.26
CA LYS A 258 -11.58 3.72 -3.98
C LYS A 258 -10.45 3.07 -3.18
N GLU A 259 -9.63 2.23 -3.81
CA GLU A 259 -8.58 1.51 -3.10
C GLU A 259 -7.42 2.43 -2.74
N GLY A 260 -6.95 3.18 -3.74
CA GLY A 260 -5.82 4.09 -3.62
C GLY A 260 -6.14 5.37 -2.86
N ASP A 261 -7.38 5.87 -2.84
CA ASP A 261 -7.69 7.27 -2.47
C ASP A 261 -6.83 8.30 -3.24
N SER A 262 -6.48 7.99 -4.50
CA SER A 262 -5.76 8.90 -5.40
C SER A 262 -6.74 9.92 -5.96
N HIS A 263 -6.37 11.20 -5.97
CA HIS A 263 -7.09 12.19 -6.77
C HIS A 263 -6.92 11.87 -8.26
N LEU A 264 -8.04 11.72 -8.97
CA LEU A 264 -8.07 11.39 -10.39
C LEU A 264 -8.41 12.63 -11.21
N GLY A 265 -9.42 13.40 -10.79
CA GLY A 265 -9.90 14.58 -11.51
C GLY A 265 -11.33 14.92 -11.09
N HIS A 266 -12.18 15.24 -12.06
CA HIS A 266 -13.56 15.68 -11.81
C HIS A 266 -14.54 15.03 -12.78
N VAL A 267 -15.81 14.95 -12.37
CA VAL A 267 -16.92 14.49 -13.22
C VAL A 267 -17.88 15.63 -13.52
N PHE A 268 -18.33 15.69 -14.77
CA PHE A 268 -19.21 16.71 -15.33
C PHE A 268 -20.40 16.06 -16.05
N ASP A 269 -21.48 16.82 -16.23
CA ASP A 269 -22.72 16.44 -16.93
C ASP A 269 -22.79 16.94 -18.38
N ASP A 270 -21.62 17.23 -18.96
CA ASP A 270 -21.42 17.76 -20.32
C ASP A 270 -20.89 16.69 -21.31
N GLY A 271 -21.04 15.40 -20.98
CA GLY A 271 -20.59 14.30 -21.82
C GLY A 271 -21.51 14.01 -23.01
N PRO A 272 -21.08 13.16 -23.96
CA PRO A 272 -21.92 12.72 -25.07
C PRO A 272 -23.22 12.07 -24.58
N SER A 273 -24.36 12.57 -25.06
CA SER A 273 -25.68 12.13 -24.58
C SER A 273 -25.93 10.65 -24.90
N GLU A 274 -25.41 10.16 -26.03
CA GLU A 274 -25.46 8.78 -26.47
C GLU A 274 -24.66 7.82 -25.57
N LEU A 275 -23.72 8.34 -24.78
CA LEU A 275 -22.92 7.58 -23.81
C LEU A 275 -23.39 7.77 -22.35
N GLY A 276 -24.51 8.48 -22.15
CA GLY A 276 -25.10 8.74 -20.83
C GLY A 276 -24.90 10.15 -20.30
N GLY A 277 -24.29 11.06 -21.06
CA GLY A 277 -24.20 12.48 -20.71
C GLY A 277 -23.16 12.84 -19.65
N ILE A 278 -22.40 11.87 -19.15
CA ILE A 278 -21.38 12.08 -18.11
C ILE A 278 -19.99 12.13 -18.74
N ARG A 279 -19.14 13.03 -18.22
CA ARG A 279 -17.73 13.14 -18.58
C ARG A 279 -16.85 13.08 -17.34
N PHE A 280 -16.13 11.98 -17.19
CA PHE A 280 -15.01 11.85 -16.25
C PHE A 280 -13.76 12.47 -16.88
N CYS A 281 -13.38 13.65 -16.42
CA CYS A 281 -12.18 14.38 -16.87
C CYS A 281 -11.02 14.06 -15.93
N ILE A 282 -10.11 13.20 -16.37
CA ILE A 282 -9.12 12.56 -15.49
C ILE A 282 -7.70 13.02 -15.86
N ASN A 283 -6.83 13.15 -14.86
CA ASN A 283 -5.41 13.41 -15.10
C ASN A 283 -4.70 12.14 -15.56
N SER A 284 -3.96 12.18 -16.66
CA SER A 284 -3.10 11.09 -17.12
C SER A 284 -2.06 10.71 -16.07
N ALA A 285 -1.51 11.68 -15.33
CA ALA A 285 -0.57 11.45 -14.24
C ALA A 285 -1.16 10.66 -13.04
N SER A 286 -2.48 10.44 -13.00
CA SER A 286 -3.12 9.54 -12.02
C SER A 286 -3.32 8.12 -12.54
N LEU A 287 -3.08 7.90 -13.84
CA LEU A 287 -3.37 6.66 -14.54
C LEU A 287 -2.09 5.95 -14.99
N LYS A 288 -2.20 4.65 -15.15
CA LYS A 288 -1.28 3.84 -15.95
C LYS A 288 -2.09 3.06 -16.97
N PHE A 289 -1.72 3.15 -18.24
CA PHE A 289 -2.38 2.36 -19.28
C PHE A 289 -1.82 0.93 -19.33
N ILE A 290 -2.72 -0.05 -19.44
CA ILE A 290 -2.41 -1.47 -19.63
C ILE A 290 -2.97 -1.90 -20.99
N PRO A 291 -2.11 -2.10 -22.01
CA PRO A 291 -2.53 -2.59 -23.32
C PRO A 291 -3.25 -3.94 -23.25
N LYS A 292 -4.28 -4.14 -24.09
CA LYS A 292 -5.11 -5.36 -24.13
C LYS A 292 -4.28 -6.64 -24.23
N ASP A 293 -3.25 -6.65 -25.08
CA ASP A 293 -2.36 -7.78 -25.31
C ASP A 293 -1.49 -8.13 -24.08
N LYS A 294 -1.29 -7.19 -23.15
CA LYS A 294 -0.52 -7.37 -21.90
C LYS A 294 -1.38 -7.58 -20.66
N MET A 295 -2.70 -7.37 -20.74
CA MET A 295 -3.59 -7.48 -19.59
C MET A 295 -3.45 -8.82 -18.85
N LYS A 296 -3.35 -9.93 -19.58
CA LYS A 296 -3.18 -11.26 -18.97
C LYS A 296 -1.87 -11.40 -18.19
N GLU A 297 -0.75 -11.03 -18.81
CA GLU A 297 0.58 -11.08 -18.17
C GLU A 297 0.63 -10.21 -16.91
N MET A 298 -0.07 -9.07 -16.95
CA MET A 298 -0.09 -8.10 -15.86
C MET A 298 -1.16 -8.37 -14.79
N GLY A 299 -1.89 -9.48 -14.87
CA GLY A 299 -2.87 -9.90 -13.86
C GLY A 299 -4.25 -9.23 -13.97
N TYR A 300 -4.60 -8.72 -15.15
CA TYR A 300 -5.88 -8.06 -15.46
C TYR A 300 -6.73 -8.90 -16.43
N GLU A 301 -6.56 -10.21 -16.45
CA GLU A 301 -7.29 -11.12 -17.36
C GLU A 301 -8.81 -11.08 -17.15
N ASP A 302 -9.27 -10.82 -15.92
CA ASP A 302 -10.69 -10.67 -15.57
C ASP A 302 -11.39 -9.51 -16.28
N TYR A 303 -10.65 -8.58 -16.90
CA TYR A 303 -11.22 -7.44 -17.64
C TYR A 303 -11.17 -7.63 -19.16
N LEU A 304 -10.63 -8.75 -19.66
CA LEU A 304 -10.52 -9.00 -21.10
C LEU A 304 -11.90 -9.10 -21.78
N TYR A 305 -12.93 -9.55 -21.07
CA TYR A 305 -14.31 -9.66 -21.58
C TYR A 305 -14.89 -8.33 -22.10
N ILE A 306 -14.32 -7.19 -21.71
CA ILE A 306 -14.74 -5.85 -22.17
C ILE A 306 -14.39 -5.64 -23.65
N PHE A 307 -13.42 -6.38 -24.17
CA PHE A 307 -12.86 -6.23 -25.52
C PHE A 307 -13.16 -7.43 -26.43
N GLU A 308 -14.07 -8.30 -26.01
CA GLU A 308 -14.59 -9.44 -26.77
C GLU A 308 -15.85 -9.08 -27.58
#